data_AF-A0A2M9YA05-F1
#
_entry.id   AF-A0A2M9YA05-F1
#
_cell.length_a   1.000
_cell.length_b   1.000
_cell.length_c   1.000
_cell.angle_alpha   90.00
_cell.angle_beta   90.00
_cell.angle_gamma   90.00
#
_symmetry.space_group_name_H-M   'P 1'
#
loop_
_entity.id
_entity.type
_entity.pdbx_description
1 polymer ?
#
loop_
_entity_poly.entity_id
_entity_poly.type
_entity_poly.pdbx_seq_one_letter_code
_entity_poly.pdbx_strand_id
1 'polypeptide(L)'
;MERWHDWLETHRDWWIDMVRVYLGGVLVYKGLAFLADTDALIRLMELNNAPYASTLLAHYIVIAHICGGVLLMVGLLTRFSAILQLPVLVGAVLFIHAREGFVSAGSNLPYASMILLLLLHFSLYGSGRISADFYIETHKSV
;
A
#
# COMPACT_ATOMS: atom_id res chain seq x y z
N MET A 1 22.84 20.53 -20.51
CA MET A 1 21.60 19.98 -19.90
C MET A 1 21.49 18.46 -20.05
N GLU A 2 22.23 17.82 -20.97
CA GLU A 2 22.21 16.35 -21.16
C GLU A 2 22.68 15.55 -19.92
N ARG A 3 23.76 15.96 -19.24
CA ARG A 3 24.26 15.29 -18.02
C ARG A 3 23.23 15.12 -16.88
N TRP A 4 22.27 16.03 -16.77
CA TRP A 4 21.22 15.97 -15.74
C TRP A 4 20.08 15.01 -16.13
N HIS A 5 19.76 14.94 -17.43
CA HIS A 5 18.80 13.97 -17.94
C HIS A 5 19.34 12.55 -17.82
N ASP A 6 20.59 12.30 -18.23
CA ASP A 6 21.21 10.97 -18.13
C ASP A 6 21.29 10.49 -16.67
N TRP A 7 21.61 11.39 -15.73
CA TRP A 7 21.66 11.05 -14.31
C TRP A 7 20.28 10.68 -13.75
N LEU A 8 19.23 11.44 -14.11
CA LEU A 8 17.85 11.15 -13.72
C LEU A 8 17.35 9.84 -14.31
N GLU A 9 17.66 9.53 -15.57
CA GLU A 9 17.28 8.26 -16.18
C GLU A 9 17.99 7.07 -15.54
N THR A 10 19.24 7.25 -15.11
CA THR A 10 20.02 6.19 -14.46
C THR A 10 19.57 5.94 -13.01
N HIS A 11 19.07 6.95 -12.28
CA HIS A 11 18.66 6.83 -10.87
C HIS A 11 17.14 6.75 -10.65
N ARG A 12 16.34 6.85 -11.72
CA ARG A 12 14.86 6.75 -11.65
C ARG A 12 14.40 5.48 -10.93
N ASP A 13 15.09 4.37 -11.16
CA ASP A 13 14.75 3.07 -10.57
C ASP A 13 14.86 3.12 -9.03
N TRP A 14 15.95 3.71 -8.50
CA TRP A 14 16.16 3.87 -7.05
C TRP A 14 15.03 4.62 -6.35
N TRP A 15 14.49 5.66 -6.99
CA TRP A 15 13.42 6.45 -6.40
C TRP A 15 12.11 5.66 -6.31
N ILE A 16 11.81 4.87 -7.34
CA ILE A 16 10.65 3.98 -7.37
C ILE A 16 10.77 2.92 -6.26
N ASP A 17 11.95 2.33 -6.10
CA ASP A 17 12.20 1.33 -5.07
C ASP A 17 12.09 1.92 -3.66
N MET A 18 12.60 3.13 -3.44
CA MET A 18 12.48 3.81 -2.14
C MET A 18 11.01 4.09 -1.78
N VAL A 19 10.22 4.57 -2.73
CA VAL A 19 8.78 4.79 -2.55
C VAL A 19 8.06 3.46 -2.27
N ARG A 20 8.44 2.38 -2.97
CA ARG A 20 7.89 1.04 -2.74
C ARG A 20 8.18 0.52 -1.33
N VAL A 21 9.43 0.64 -0.88
CA VAL A 21 9.85 0.21 0.46
C VAL A 21 9.13 1.02 1.54
N TYR A 22 9.04 2.33 1.38
CA TYR A 22 8.26 3.20 2.27
C TYR A 22 6.79 2.79 2.32
N LEU A 23 6.17 2.59 1.16
CA LEU A 23 4.78 2.17 1.03
C LEU A 23 4.53 0.83 1.75
N GLY A 24 5.36 -0.17 1.49
CA GLY A 24 5.31 -1.46 2.16
C GLY A 24 5.47 -1.34 3.69
N GLY A 25 6.41 -0.52 4.16
CA GLY A 25 6.61 -0.25 5.58
C GLY A 25 5.40 0.39 6.26
N VAL A 26 4.77 1.38 5.62
CA VAL A 26 3.53 2.02 6.11
C VAL A 26 2.41 0.99 6.27
N LEU A 27 2.25 0.09 5.30
CA LEU A 27 1.21 -0.93 5.32
C LEU A 27 1.46 -1.95 6.43
N VAL A 28 2.71 -2.41 6.61
CA VAL A 28 3.08 -3.31 7.72
C VAL A 28 2.81 -2.65 9.05
N TYR A 29 3.22 -1.39 9.22
CA TYR A 29 2.96 -0.63 10.44
C TYR A 29 1.46 -0.54 10.76
N LYS A 30 0.63 -0.20 9.76
CA LYS A 30 -0.83 -0.17 9.91
C LYS A 30 -1.41 -1.54 10.25
N GLY A 31 -0.93 -2.60 9.58
CA GLY A 31 -1.34 -3.97 9.87
C GLY A 31 -1.02 -4.40 11.30
N LEU A 32 0.17 -4.07 11.81
CA LEU A 32 0.55 -4.34 13.20
C LEU A 32 -0.29 -3.53 14.20
N ALA A 33 -0.60 -2.26 13.89
CA ALA A 33 -1.48 -1.45 14.71
C ALA A 33 -2.90 -2.05 14.81
N PHE A 34 -3.44 -2.55 13.69
CA PHE A 34 -4.74 -3.23 13.68
C PHE A 34 -4.70 -4.62 14.33
N LEU A 35 -3.56 -5.32 14.27
CA LEU A 35 -3.38 -6.58 14.98
C LEU A 35 -3.35 -6.38 16.49
N ALA A 36 -2.74 -5.29 16.97
CA ALA A 36 -2.67 -4.96 18.39
C ALA A 36 -4.05 -4.66 19.00
N ASP A 37 -4.96 -4.08 18.22
CA ASP A 37 -6.35 -3.83 18.65
C ASP A 37 -7.34 -4.04 17.49
N THR A 38 -7.60 -5.32 17.19
CA THR A 38 -8.53 -5.69 16.12
C THR A 38 -9.98 -5.31 16.46
N ASP A 39 -10.34 -5.29 17.75
CA ASP A 39 -11.66 -4.86 18.17
C ASP A 39 -11.88 -3.37 17.90
N ALA A 40 -10.86 -2.52 18.06
CA ALA A 40 -10.94 -1.12 17.66
C ALA A 40 -11.13 -0.96 16.16
N LEU A 41 -10.50 -1.80 15.33
CA LEU A 41 -10.74 -1.80 13.88
C LEU A 41 -12.21 -2.15 13.57
N ILE A 42 -12.77 -3.18 14.20
CA ILE A 42 -14.17 -3.58 13.99
C ILE A 42 -15.10 -2.44 14.42
N ARG A 43 -14.90 -1.86 15.60
CA ARG A 43 -15.69 -0.71 16.07
C ARG A 43 -15.58 0.49 15.12
N LEU A 44 -14.39 0.77 14.58
CA LEU A 44 -14.18 1.84 13.61
C LEU A 44 -14.99 1.60 12.33
N MET A 45 -15.03 0.36 11.84
CA MET A 45 -15.82 -0.04 10.69
C MET A 45 -17.33 0.10 10.96
N GLU A 46 -17.80 -0.37 12.12
CA GLU A 46 -19.22 -0.28 12.52
C GLU A 46 -19.68 1.17 12.66
N LEU A 47 -18.92 2.02 13.37
CA LEU A 47 -19.24 3.44 13.56
C LEU A 47 -19.33 4.19 12.22
N ASN A 48 -18.52 3.79 11.24
CA ASN A 48 -18.52 4.39 9.91
C ASN A 48 -19.49 3.72 8.93
N ASN A 49 -20.30 2.77 9.39
CA ASN A 49 -21.23 1.98 8.57
C ASN A 49 -20.53 1.31 7.37
N ALA A 50 -19.28 0.86 7.57
CA ALA A 50 -18.54 0.16 6.54
C ALA A 50 -19.24 -1.18 6.24
N PRO A 51 -19.44 -1.53 4.96
CA PRO A 51 -20.07 -2.79 4.59
C PRO A 51 -19.33 -3.99 5.19
N TYR A 52 -20.08 -4.99 5.64
CA TYR A 52 -19.53 -6.27 6.12
C TYR A 52 -18.54 -6.16 7.29
N ALA A 53 -18.67 -5.11 8.13
CA ALA A 53 -17.95 -4.97 9.38
C ALA A 53 -18.12 -6.24 10.22
N SER A 54 -17.08 -7.07 10.24
CA SER A 54 -17.11 -8.41 10.81
C SER A 54 -15.69 -8.82 11.20
N THR A 55 -15.59 -9.73 12.17
CA THR A 55 -14.30 -10.28 12.62
C THR A 55 -13.51 -10.91 11.47
N LEU A 56 -14.20 -11.57 10.53
CA LEU A 56 -13.56 -12.17 9.36
C LEU A 56 -12.91 -11.12 8.45
N LEU A 57 -13.64 -10.04 8.15
CA LEU A 57 -13.11 -8.94 7.33
C LEU A 57 -11.94 -8.23 8.03
N ALA A 58 -12.02 -8.05 9.35
CA ALA A 58 -10.93 -7.45 10.13
C ALA A 58 -9.64 -8.29 10.08
N HIS A 59 -9.73 -9.62 10.23
CA HIS A 59 -8.57 -10.50 10.07
C HIS A 59 -8.00 -10.46 8.65
N TYR A 60 -8.86 -10.45 7.63
CA TYR A 60 -8.42 -10.25 6.25
C TYR A 60 -7.64 -8.94 6.07
N ILE A 61 -8.15 -7.82 6.60
CA ILE A 61 -7.50 -6.51 6.53
C ILE A 61 -6.11 -6.55 7.18
N VAL A 62 -6.01 -7.14 8.37
CA VAL A 62 -4.72 -7.28 9.10
C VAL A 62 -3.73 -8.10 8.30
N ILE A 63 -4.13 -9.28 7.84
CA ILE A 63 -3.26 -10.20 7.08
C ILE A 63 -2.83 -9.55 5.75
N ALA A 64 -3.74 -8.91 5.03
CA ALA A 64 -3.44 -8.25 3.77
C ALA A 64 -2.41 -7.12 3.94
N HIS A 65 -2.52 -6.32 5.00
CA HIS A 65 -1.58 -5.25 5.30
C HIS A 65 -0.20 -5.76 5.71
N ILE A 66 -0.13 -6.77 6.60
CA ILE A 66 1.15 -7.30 7.06
C ILE A 66 1.83 -8.11 5.95
N CYS A 67 1.18 -9.16 5.46
CA CYS A 67 1.79 -10.04 4.47
C CYS A 67 2.00 -9.32 3.14
N GLY A 68 0.97 -8.61 2.64
CA GLY A 68 1.10 -7.85 1.41
C GLY A 68 2.09 -6.68 1.55
N GLY A 69 2.17 -6.04 2.72
CA GLY A 69 3.11 -4.95 2.97
C GLY A 69 4.56 -5.45 2.95
N VAL A 70 4.85 -6.60 3.57
CA VAL A 70 6.18 -7.23 3.52
C VAL A 70 6.55 -7.62 2.09
N LEU A 71 5.64 -8.27 1.36
CA LEU A 71 5.87 -8.67 -0.04
C LEU A 71 6.14 -7.45 -0.93
N LEU A 72 5.33 -6.40 -0.79
CA LEU A 72 5.50 -5.15 -1.53
C LEU A 72 6.83 -4.47 -1.18
N MET A 73 7.20 -4.42 0.11
CA MET A 73 8.45 -3.82 0.60
C MET A 73 9.68 -4.51 -0.02
N VAL A 74 9.69 -5.86 -0.01
CA VAL A 74 10.78 -6.66 -0.60
C VAL A 74 10.78 -6.60 -2.13
N GLY A 75 9.66 -6.22 -2.74
CA GLY A 75 9.52 -6.17 -4.19
C GLY A 75 9.21 -7.54 -4.80
N LEU A 76 8.52 -8.41 -4.06
CA LEU A 76 8.07 -9.73 -4.50
C LEU A 76 6.55 -9.72 -4.74
N LEU A 77 6.10 -10.29 -5.86
CA LEU A 77 4.72 -10.30 -6.31
C LEU A 77 4.05 -8.93 -6.16
N THR A 78 4.73 -7.87 -6.58
CA THR A 78 4.35 -6.49 -6.23
C THR A 78 2.97 -6.09 -6.74
N ARG A 79 2.64 -6.48 -7.97
CA ARG A 79 1.31 -6.25 -8.55
C ARG A 79 0.24 -6.94 -7.73
N PHE A 80 0.45 -8.20 -7.39
CA PHE A 80 -0.50 -8.98 -6.60
C PHE A 80 -0.68 -8.40 -5.19
N SER A 81 0.44 -8.07 -4.53
CA SER A 81 0.45 -7.47 -3.19
C SER A 81 -0.28 -6.13 -3.15
N ALA A 82 -0.07 -5.28 -4.17
CA ALA A 82 -0.76 -4.01 -4.31
C ALA A 82 -2.27 -4.21 -4.56
N ILE A 83 -2.65 -5.14 -5.46
CA ILE A 83 -4.06 -5.46 -5.76
C ILE A 83 -4.80 -5.92 -4.51
N LEU A 84 -4.20 -6.76 -3.66
CA LEU A 84 -4.81 -7.20 -2.42
C LEU A 84 -5.12 -6.06 -1.45
N GLN A 85 -4.36 -4.98 -1.49
CA GLN A 85 -4.52 -3.83 -0.60
C GLN A 85 -5.49 -2.77 -1.14
N LEU A 86 -5.66 -2.69 -2.46
CA LEU A 86 -6.60 -1.77 -3.10
C LEU A 86 -8.02 -1.81 -2.51
N PRO A 87 -8.72 -2.96 -2.40
CA PRO A 87 -10.08 -2.97 -1.85
C PRO A 87 -10.11 -2.49 -0.39
N VAL A 88 -9.06 -2.77 0.37
CA VAL A 88 -8.96 -2.34 1.77
C VAL A 88 -8.80 -0.82 1.88
N LEU A 89 -7.89 -0.24 1.10
CA LEU A 89 -7.67 1.21 1.13
C LEU A 89 -8.81 2.00 0.49
N VAL A 90 -9.42 1.48 -0.57
CA VAL A 90 -10.65 2.06 -1.15
C VAL A 90 -11.75 2.09 -0.09
N GLY A 91 -11.95 0.98 0.64
CA GLY A 91 -12.91 0.93 1.74
C GLY A 91 -12.61 1.96 2.83
N ALA A 92 -11.34 2.07 3.25
CA ALA A 92 -10.93 3.04 4.25
C ALA A 92 -11.14 4.50 3.80
N VAL A 93 -10.77 4.83 2.56
CA VAL A 93 -10.95 6.18 2.01
C VAL A 93 -12.43 6.56 1.90
N LEU A 94 -13.27 5.66 1.38
CA LEU A 94 -14.69 5.94 1.12
C LEU A 94 -15.57 5.90 2.37
N PHE A 95 -15.35 4.94 3.26
CA PHE A 95 -16.25 4.74 4.40
C PHE A 95 -15.72 5.40 5.67
N ILE A 96 -14.40 5.37 5.91
CA ILE A 96 -13.81 5.87 7.15
C ILE A 96 -13.43 7.35 6.99
N HIS A 97 -12.59 7.68 6.02
CA HIS A 97 -11.99 9.02 5.93
C HIS A 97 -12.82 10.04 5.15
N ALA A 98 -13.82 9.62 4.35
CA ALA A 98 -14.62 10.54 3.54
C ALA A 98 -15.37 11.60 4.38
N ARG A 99 -15.69 11.28 5.63
CA ARG A 99 -16.41 12.16 6.57
C ARG A 99 -15.50 13.20 7.22
N GLU A 100 -14.18 13.01 7.22
CA GLU A 100 -13.21 13.92 7.85
C GLU A 100 -13.05 15.22 7.03
N GLY A 101 -13.37 15.20 5.74
CA GLY A 101 -13.18 16.32 4.81
C GLY A 101 -11.72 16.49 4.40
N PHE A 102 -11.45 16.85 3.14
CA PHE A 102 -10.08 16.79 2.58
C PHE A 102 -9.13 17.85 3.14
N VAL A 103 -9.63 19.04 3.48
CA VAL A 103 -8.83 20.20 3.93
C VAL A 103 -8.97 20.46 5.45
N SER A 104 -9.74 19.62 6.14
CA SER A 104 -9.96 19.78 7.58
C SER A 104 -8.67 19.52 8.36
N ALA A 105 -8.42 20.34 9.39
CA ALA A 105 -7.28 20.15 10.28
C ALA A 105 -7.37 18.77 10.97
N GLY A 106 -6.30 17.97 10.86
CA GLY A 106 -6.24 16.60 11.40
C GLY A 106 -6.86 15.52 10.50
N SER A 107 -7.32 15.88 9.29
CA SER A 107 -7.84 14.90 8.33
C SER A 107 -6.75 13.95 7.83
N ASN A 108 -7.03 12.66 7.90
CA ASN A 108 -6.17 11.61 7.34
C ASN A 108 -6.53 11.30 5.88
N LEU A 109 -7.57 11.94 5.34
CA LEU A 109 -8.04 11.69 3.97
C LEU A 109 -6.96 11.95 2.91
N PRO A 110 -6.20 13.07 2.93
CA PRO A 110 -5.12 13.29 1.97
C PRO A 110 -4.03 12.21 2.07
N TYR A 111 -3.65 11.81 3.29
CA TYR A 111 -2.65 10.78 3.51
C TYR A 111 -3.13 9.42 2.97
N ALA A 112 -4.35 8.99 3.33
CA ALA A 112 -4.92 7.74 2.84
C ALA A 112 -5.08 7.73 1.31
N SER A 113 -5.48 8.87 0.72
CA SER A 113 -5.61 9.01 -0.74
C SER A 113 -4.25 8.91 -1.45
N MET A 114 -3.18 9.47 -0.87
CA MET A 114 -1.83 9.35 -1.39
C MET A 114 -1.37 7.88 -1.41
N ILE A 115 -1.57 7.15 -0.31
CA ILE A 115 -1.22 5.72 -0.24
C ILE A 115 -2.02 4.92 -1.27
N LEU A 116 -3.32 5.21 -1.44
CA LEU A 116 -4.16 4.57 -2.45
C LEU A 116 -3.66 4.83 -3.89
N LEU A 117 -3.26 6.06 -4.22
CA LEU A 117 -2.71 6.40 -5.52
C LEU A 117 -1.38 5.69 -5.79
N LEU A 118 -0.52 5.59 -4.78
CA LEU A 118 0.73 4.84 -4.88
C LEU A 118 0.47 3.34 -5.09
N LEU A 119 -0.50 2.75 -4.38
CA LEU A 119 -0.90 1.38 -4.62
C LEU A 119 -1.44 1.16 -6.03
N LEU A 120 -2.23 2.10 -6.56
CA LEU A 120 -2.70 2.03 -7.93
C LEU A 120 -1.52 2.05 -8.92
N HIS A 121 -0.53 2.90 -8.68
CA HIS A 121 0.69 2.93 -9.47
C HIS A 121 1.41 1.56 -9.47
N PHE A 122 1.71 1.00 -8.30
CA PHE A 122 2.40 -0.30 -8.21
C PHE A 122 1.54 -1.47 -8.71
N SER A 123 0.22 -1.38 -8.60
CA SER A 123 -0.72 -2.37 -9.15
C SER A 123 -0.68 -2.41 -10.68
N LEU A 124 -0.54 -1.25 -11.35
CA LEU A 124 -0.55 -1.15 -12.80
C LEU A 124 0.85 -1.37 -13.40
N TYR A 125 1.86 -0.71 -12.86
CA TYR A 125 3.21 -0.69 -13.43
C TYR A 125 4.11 -1.80 -12.88
N GLY A 126 3.87 -2.29 -11.65
CA GLY A 126 4.70 -3.30 -10.99
C GLY A 126 5.92 -2.71 -10.27
N SER A 127 6.91 -3.57 -10.01
CA SER A 127 7.95 -3.34 -9.01
C SER A 127 9.14 -2.48 -9.42
N GLY A 128 9.38 -2.19 -10.71
CA GLY A 128 10.61 -1.54 -11.16
C GLY A 128 11.82 -2.49 -11.25
N ARG A 129 12.96 -2.00 -11.75
CA ARG A 129 14.15 -2.82 -12.11
C ARG A 129 14.92 -3.39 -10.92
N ILE A 130 14.85 -2.80 -9.72
CA ILE A 130 15.50 -3.33 -8.51
C ILE A 130 14.45 -3.97 -7.61
N SER A 131 13.94 -5.10 -8.06
CA SER A 131 12.93 -5.87 -7.35
C SER A 131 13.19 -7.37 -7.43
N ALA A 132 12.71 -8.13 -6.44
CA ALA A 132 12.80 -9.59 -6.45
C ALA A 132 12.08 -10.18 -7.67
N ASP A 133 10.96 -9.58 -8.09
CA ASP A 133 10.24 -9.94 -9.31
C ASP A 133 11.14 -9.86 -10.55
N PHE A 134 11.86 -8.74 -10.73
CA PHE A 134 12.78 -8.56 -11.85
C PHE A 134 13.98 -9.53 -11.80
N TYR A 135 14.53 -9.78 -10.61
CA TYR A 135 15.64 -10.72 -10.42
C TYR A 135 15.24 -12.15 -10.82
N ILE A 136 14.05 -12.62 -10.41
CA ILE A 136 13.54 -13.95 -10.73
C ILE A 136 13.24 -14.07 -12.22
N GLU A 137 12.66 -13.06 -12.86
CA GLU A 137 12.39 -13.06 -14.29
C GLU A 137 13.69 -13.12 -15.12
N THR A 138 14.74 -12.41 -14.68
CA THR A 138 16.04 -12.39 -15.37
C THR A 138 16.84 -13.69 -15.20
N HIS A 139 16.66 -14.43 -14.10
CA HIS A 139 17.41 -15.67 -13.81
C HIS A 139 16.64 -16.97 -14.11
N LYS A 140 15.38 -16.88 -14.55
CA LYS A 140 14.61 -18.05 -15.04
C LYS A 140 14.99 -18.49 -16.47
N SER A 141 15.86 -17.74 -17.15
CA SER A 141 16.28 -17.99 -18.53
C SER A 141 17.62 -18.72 -18.68
N VAL A 142 18.14 -19.32 -17.60
CA VAL A 142 19.35 -20.18 -17.60
C VAL A 142 18.96 -21.58 -17.14
#